data_AF-A0A419E9P6-F1
#
_entry.id   AF-A0A419E9P6-F1
#
_cell.length_a   1.000
_cell.length_b   1.000
_cell.length_c   1.000
_cell.angle_alpha   90.00
_cell.angle_beta   90.00
_cell.angle_gamma   90.00
#
_symmetry.space_group_name_H-M   'P 1'
#
loop_
_entity.id
_entity.type
_entity.pdbx_description
1 polymer ?
#
loop_
_entity_poly.entity_id
_entity_poly.type
_entity_poly.pdbx_seq_one_letter_code
_entity_poly.pdbx_strand_id
1 'polypeptide(L)'
;MKRLTGILLIAISAASFGTLAIFGKFLYADGLDTFTLLFLRFAFAASVMTFILILRREPLPRGRVLAQLIGMGALGYAGQSFSYLSAIKYASAGLVALLLYLYPMFVFVLSVIFLREKVTWPKALALTLALTGAALTANPEGGQMLGVFYAVLAAAIYSLYIIVGAGVMKQVSAMQSSLVIFASAAAVYGTLTLVNGAHFPQSSSGWWSLAGIVIVATVIPVTTFLAGLERIGPTNASLLSTLEPVVTVLLAAWLFAERLEPITLVGGALILIAVVILTRNEMTQIPPPEV
;
A
#
# COMPACT_ATOMS: atom_id res chain seq x y z
N MET A 1 23.68 -2.55 8.03
CA MET A 1 23.20 -3.03 6.70
C MET A 1 21.70 -3.35 6.66
N LYS A 2 21.14 -4.17 7.56
CA LYS A 2 19.71 -4.61 7.50
C LYS A 2 18.67 -3.47 7.44
N ARG A 3 18.89 -2.35 8.14
CA ARG A 3 17.97 -1.18 8.11
C ARG A 3 17.98 -0.43 6.78
N LEU A 4 19.14 -0.19 6.18
CA LEU A 4 19.25 0.44 4.86
C LEU A 4 18.53 -0.39 3.80
N THR A 5 18.71 -1.71 3.83
CA THR A 5 17.94 -2.62 2.95
C THR A 5 16.43 -2.47 3.17
N GLY A 6 15.97 -2.35 4.42
CA GLY A 6 14.56 -2.12 4.72
C GLY A 6 14.02 -0.80 4.16
N ILE A 7 14.77 0.29 4.31
CA ILE A 7 14.45 1.61 3.73
C ILE A 7 14.29 1.50 2.21
N LEU A 8 15.27 0.89 1.53
CA LEU A 8 15.24 0.72 0.08
C LEU A 8 14.05 -0.13 -0.37
N LEU A 9 13.74 -1.21 0.35
CA LEU A 9 12.59 -2.07 0.05
C LEU A 9 11.25 -1.33 0.17
N ILE A 10 11.08 -0.48 1.19
CA ILE A 10 9.88 0.35 1.32
C ILE A 10 9.83 1.44 0.25
N ALA A 11 10.96 2.08 -0.08
CA ALA A 11 11.00 3.08 -1.15
C ALA A 11 10.65 2.47 -2.52
N ILE A 12 11.18 1.28 -2.83
CA ILE A 12 10.81 0.51 -4.02
C ILE A 12 9.31 0.18 -3.99
N SER A 13 8.78 -0.23 -2.83
CA SER A 13 7.35 -0.49 -2.69
C SER A 13 6.51 0.75 -2.99
N ALA A 14 6.83 1.89 -2.37
CA ALA A 14 6.08 3.12 -2.52
C ALA A 14 6.10 3.61 -3.98
N ALA A 15 7.27 3.58 -4.62
CA ALA A 15 7.39 3.94 -6.03
C ALA A 15 6.62 3.00 -6.95
N SER A 16 6.66 1.71 -6.66
CA SER A 16 5.95 0.68 -7.41
C SER A 16 4.42 0.81 -7.25
N PHE A 17 3.92 1.05 -6.04
CA PHE A 17 2.49 1.33 -5.81
C PHE A 17 2.02 2.60 -6.50
N GLY A 18 2.88 3.63 -6.62
CA GLY A 18 2.52 4.87 -7.31
C GLY A 18 2.17 4.68 -8.80
N THR A 19 2.55 3.55 -9.40
CA THR A 19 2.18 3.19 -10.78
C THR A 19 0.75 2.62 -10.89
N LEU A 20 0.13 2.21 -9.78
CA LEU A 20 -1.18 1.54 -9.76
C LEU A 20 -2.27 2.39 -10.39
N ALA A 21 -2.33 3.68 -10.03
CA ALA A 21 -3.33 4.61 -10.54
C ALA A 21 -3.18 4.83 -12.06
N ILE A 22 -1.95 4.83 -12.57
CA ILE A 22 -1.64 5.01 -13.99
C ILE A 22 -2.17 3.83 -14.80
N PHE A 23 -1.77 2.59 -14.44
CA PHE A 23 -2.29 1.40 -15.12
C PHE A 23 -3.80 1.24 -14.94
N GLY A 24 -4.32 1.61 -13.76
CA GLY A 24 -5.75 1.60 -13.48
C GLY A 24 -6.54 2.50 -14.44
N LYS A 25 -6.05 3.71 -14.73
CA LYS A 25 -6.70 4.64 -15.68
C LYS A 25 -6.83 4.03 -17.09
N PHE A 26 -5.79 3.33 -17.56
CA PHE A 26 -5.83 2.62 -18.85
C PHE A 26 -6.82 1.44 -18.83
N LEU A 27 -6.87 0.66 -17.75
CA LEU A 27 -7.79 -0.48 -17.63
C LEU A 27 -9.25 -0.07 -17.51
N TYR A 28 -9.53 0.98 -16.73
CA TYR A 28 -10.89 1.51 -16.63
C TYR A 28 -11.36 2.10 -17.96
N ALA A 29 -10.46 2.73 -18.72
CA ALA A 29 -10.76 3.18 -20.08
C ALA A 29 -11.04 2.02 -21.06
N ASP A 30 -10.46 0.85 -20.81
CA ASP A 30 -10.73 -0.40 -21.57
C ASP A 30 -12.05 -1.09 -21.16
N GLY A 31 -12.80 -0.50 -20.22
CA GLY A 31 -14.12 -0.99 -19.79
C GLY A 31 -14.08 -2.04 -18.67
N LEU A 32 -12.92 -2.28 -18.05
CA LEU A 32 -12.78 -3.23 -16.95
C LEU A 32 -13.44 -2.68 -15.68
N ASP A 33 -14.30 -3.46 -15.03
CA ASP A 33 -14.88 -3.06 -13.74
C ASP A 33 -13.90 -3.31 -12.57
N THR A 34 -14.15 -2.65 -11.44
CA THR A 34 -13.25 -2.71 -10.29
C THR A 34 -13.22 -4.07 -9.58
N PHE A 35 -14.33 -4.80 -9.51
CA PHE A 35 -14.35 -6.11 -8.84
C PHE A 35 -13.56 -7.13 -9.64
N THR A 36 -13.77 -7.16 -10.96
CA THR A 36 -13.03 -8.00 -11.89
C THR A 36 -11.55 -7.63 -11.89
N LEU A 37 -11.20 -6.34 -11.85
CA LEU A 37 -9.81 -5.88 -11.71
C LEU A 37 -9.15 -6.45 -10.46
N LEU A 38 -9.79 -6.32 -9.29
CA LEU A 38 -9.22 -6.79 -8.03
C LEU A 38 -9.11 -8.31 -8.00
N PHE A 39 -10.12 -9.03 -8.50
CA PHE A 39 -10.07 -10.48 -8.63
C PHE A 39 -8.89 -10.92 -9.50
N LEU A 40 -8.78 -10.43 -10.74
CA LEU A 40 -7.71 -10.80 -11.66
C LEU A 40 -6.33 -10.41 -11.14
N ARG A 41 -6.21 -9.20 -10.58
CA ARG A 41 -4.99 -8.70 -9.96
C ARG A 41 -4.47 -9.68 -8.91
N PHE A 42 -5.31 -10.07 -7.96
CA PHE A 42 -4.89 -10.94 -6.86
C PHE A 42 -4.78 -12.40 -7.27
N ALA A 43 -5.62 -12.91 -8.18
CA ALA A 43 -5.54 -14.27 -8.69
C ALA A 43 -4.23 -14.50 -9.46
N PHE A 44 -3.86 -13.57 -10.35
CA PHE A 44 -2.58 -13.66 -11.07
C PHE A 44 -1.38 -13.40 -10.15
N ALA A 45 -1.47 -12.46 -9.20
CA ALA A 45 -0.41 -12.26 -8.22
C ALA A 45 -0.19 -13.51 -7.35
N ALA A 46 -1.26 -14.16 -6.90
CA ALA A 46 -1.19 -15.43 -6.18
C ALA A 46 -0.58 -16.55 -7.04
N SER A 47 -0.94 -16.61 -8.34
CA SER A 47 -0.37 -17.58 -9.28
C SER A 47 1.14 -17.39 -9.47
N VAL A 48 1.58 -16.14 -9.65
CA VAL A 48 3.01 -15.78 -9.74
C VAL A 48 3.74 -16.16 -8.46
N MET A 49 3.19 -15.80 -7.29
CA MET A 49 3.79 -16.15 -6.01
C MET A 49 3.85 -17.66 -5.79
N THR A 50 2.81 -18.40 -6.16
CA THR A 50 2.78 -19.88 -6.11
C THR A 50 3.91 -20.46 -6.93
N PHE A 51 4.09 -19.99 -8.17
CA PHE A 51 5.17 -20.43 -9.04
C PHE A 51 6.55 -20.16 -8.42
N ILE A 52 6.77 -18.96 -7.87
CA ILE A 52 8.03 -18.60 -7.18
C ILE A 52 8.29 -19.52 -5.99
N LEU A 53 7.29 -19.81 -5.16
CA LEU A 53 7.44 -20.69 -4.00
C LEU A 53 7.76 -22.13 -4.40
N ILE A 54 7.12 -22.64 -5.47
CA ILE A 54 7.42 -23.97 -6.01
C ILE A 54 8.88 -24.05 -6.47
N LEU A 55 9.36 -23.05 -7.23
CA LEU A 55 10.75 -23.00 -7.70
C LEU A 55 11.75 -22.93 -6.54
N ARG A 56 11.41 -22.17 -5.48
CA ARG A 56 12.25 -22.03 -4.28
C ARG A 56 12.11 -23.18 -3.29
N ARG A 57 11.16 -24.09 -3.51
CA ARG A 57 10.81 -25.18 -2.59
C ARG A 57 10.49 -24.66 -1.17
N GLU A 58 9.90 -23.47 -1.09
CA GLU A 58 9.46 -22.90 0.18
C GLU A 58 8.10 -23.52 0.58
N PRO A 59 7.95 -24.03 1.81
CA PRO A 59 6.69 -24.62 2.25
C PRO A 59 5.62 -23.54 2.43
N LEU A 60 4.34 -23.93 2.39
CA LEU A 60 3.27 -23.01 2.77
C LEU A 60 3.26 -22.77 4.30
N PRO A 61 2.89 -21.56 4.74
CA PRO A 61 2.72 -21.28 6.16
C PRO A 61 1.58 -22.13 6.74
N ARG A 62 1.66 -22.47 8.03
CA ARG A 62 0.70 -23.37 8.71
C ARG A 62 0.25 -22.79 10.05
N GLY A 63 -0.82 -23.38 10.60
CA GLY A 63 -1.31 -23.08 11.94
C GLY A 63 -1.85 -21.66 12.09
N ARG A 64 -1.59 -21.04 13.25
CA ARG A 64 -2.10 -19.70 13.58
C ARG A 64 -1.64 -18.62 12.60
N VAL A 65 -0.41 -18.73 12.08
CA VAL A 65 0.13 -17.76 11.12
C VAL A 65 -0.63 -17.78 9.81
N LEU A 66 -1.01 -18.97 9.32
CA LEU A 66 -1.86 -19.09 8.13
C LEU A 66 -3.20 -18.40 8.33
N ALA A 67 -3.85 -18.60 9.48
CA ALA A 67 -5.12 -17.93 9.79
C ALA A 67 -4.97 -16.39 9.86
N GLN A 68 -3.87 -15.89 10.43
CA GLN A 68 -3.57 -14.46 10.45
C GLN A 68 -3.36 -13.89 9.04
N LEU A 69 -2.64 -14.61 8.17
CA LEU A 69 -2.43 -14.20 6.78
C LEU A 69 -3.72 -14.23 5.95
N ILE A 70 -4.58 -15.24 6.15
CA ILE A 70 -5.92 -15.29 5.55
C ILE A 70 -6.74 -14.08 6.02
N GLY A 71 -6.72 -13.77 7.31
CA GLY A 71 -7.38 -12.57 7.85
C GLY A 71 -6.81 -11.27 7.26
N MET A 72 -5.49 -11.18 7.08
CA MET A 72 -4.84 -10.04 6.45
C MET A 72 -5.29 -9.83 5.00
N GLY A 73 -5.48 -10.88 4.21
CA GLY A 73 -5.99 -10.74 2.84
C GLY A 73 -7.50 -10.56 2.75
N ALA A 74 -8.27 -11.45 3.40
CA ALA A 74 -9.73 -11.47 3.31
C ALA A 74 -10.42 -10.33 4.09
N LEU A 75 -9.88 -9.91 5.24
CA LEU A 75 -10.45 -8.81 6.03
C LEU A 75 -9.63 -7.53 5.87
N GLY A 76 -8.31 -7.63 5.94
CA GLY A 76 -7.43 -6.47 5.81
C GLY A 76 -7.50 -5.86 4.41
N TYR A 77 -7.01 -6.59 3.41
CA TYR A 77 -6.96 -6.10 2.03
C TYR A 77 -8.35 -5.91 1.44
N ALA A 78 -9.21 -6.94 1.49
CA ALA A 78 -10.53 -6.84 0.87
C ALA A 78 -11.47 -5.87 1.62
N GLY A 79 -11.39 -5.81 2.95
CA GLY A 79 -12.14 -4.84 3.75
C GLY A 79 -11.67 -3.41 3.52
N GLN A 80 -10.36 -3.19 3.39
CA GLN A 80 -9.79 -1.89 3.04
C GLN A 80 -10.26 -1.44 1.66
N SER A 81 -10.19 -2.31 0.63
CA SER A 81 -10.61 -1.86 -0.71
C SER A 81 -12.14 -1.76 -0.82
N PHE A 82 -12.93 -2.60 -0.13
CA PHE A 82 -14.39 -2.38 -0.02
C PHE A 82 -14.72 -1.01 0.59
N SER A 83 -14.05 -0.65 1.69
CA SER A 83 -14.26 0.63 2.36
C SER A 83 -13.85 1.79 1.44
N TYR A 84 -12.68 1.69 0.78
CA TYR A 84 -12.24 2.69 -0.20
C TYR A 84 -13.23 2.86 -1.35
N LEU A 85 -13.69 1.77 -1.95
CA LEU A 85 -14.65 1.79 -3.06
C LEU A 85 -16.02 2.31 -2.63
N SER A 86 -16.42 2.06 -1.40
CA SER A 86 -17.63 2.65 -0.83
C SER A 86 -17.43 4.15 -0.63
N ALA A 87 -16.27 4.58 -0.16
CA ALA A 87 -15.97 5.99 0.08
C ALA A 87 -16.07 6.84 -1.20
N ILE A 88 -15.48 6.38 -2.31
CA ILE A 88 -15.50 7.11 -3.59
C ILE A 88 -16.90 7.24 -4.21
N LYS A 89 -17.89 6.46 -3.76
CA LYS A 89 -19.30 6.64 -4.18
C LYS A 89 -19.97 7.84 -3.51
N TYR A 90 -19.45 8.28 -2.36
CA TYR A 90 -20.05 9.31 -1.53
C TYR A 90 -19.15 10.53 -1.33
N ALA A 91 -17.88 10.46 -1.77
CA ALA A 91 -16.89 11.52 -1.67
C ALA A 91 -15.96 11.52 -2.89
N SER A 92 -15.35 12.67 -3.17
CA SER A 92 -14.39 12.81 -4.26
C SER A 92 -13.16 11.92 -4.03
N ALA A 93 -12.55 11.48 -5.12
CA ALA A 93 -11.34 10.66 -5.05
C ALA A 93 -10.19 11.37 -4.30
N GLY A 94 -10.09 12.70 -4.42
CA GLY A 94 -9.12 13.51 -3.71
C GLY A 94 -9.33 13.49 -2.19
N LEU A 95 -10.57 13.70 -1.73
CA LEU A 95 -10.90 13.63 -0.31
C LEU A 95 -10.69 12.21 0.26
N VAL A 96 -11.09 11.18 -0.48
CA VAL A 96 -10.89 9.79 -0.05
C VAL A 96 -9.40 9.45 0.05
N ALA A 97 -8.59 9.88 -0.92
CA ALA A 97 -7.14 9.69 -0.87
C ALA A 97 -6.51 10.40 0.33
N LEU A 98 -6.90 11.65 0.61
CA LEU A 98 -6.44 12.40 1.78
C LEU A 98 -6.72 11.64 3.08
N LEU A 99 -7.95 11.20 3.27
CA LEU A 99 -8.37 10.48 4.48
C LEU A 99 -7.68 9.12 4.59
N LEU A 100 -7.41 8.45 3.46
CA LEU A 100 -6.62 7.22 3.45
C LEU A 100 -5.20 7.47 3.99
N TYR A 101 -4.55 8.57 3.61
CA TYR A 101 -3.21 8.96 4.09
C TYR A 101 -3.16 9.37 5.58
N LEU A 102 -4.26 9.28 6.32
CA LEU A 102 -4.21 9.27 7.79
C LEU A 102 -3.65 7.96 8.35
N TYR A 103 -3.56 6.90 7.55
CA TYR A 103 -3.07 5.60 8.00
C TYR A 103 -1.69 5.62 8.69
N PRO A 104 -0.68 6.44 8.29
CA PRO A 104 0.60 6.49 8.99
C PRO A 104 0.46 7.03 10.41
N MET A 105 -0.48 7.96 10.64
CA MET A 105 -0.82 8.45 11.98
C MET A 105 -1.39 7.33 12.83
N PHE A 106 -2.37 6.59 12.29
CA PHE A 106 -2.96 5.45 12.98
C PHE A 106 -1.91 4.36 13.24
N VAL A 107 -1.03 4.05 12.29
CA VAL A 107 0.08 3.11 12.49
C VAL A 107 1.00 3.59 13.61
N PHE A 108 1.35 4.87 13.64
CA PHE A 108 2.19 5.45 14.69
C PHE A 108 1.55 5.26 16.07
N VAL A 109 0.28 5.65 16.23
CA VAL A 109 -0.47 5.51 17.49
C VAL A 109 -0.59 4.04 17.91
N LEU A 110 -0.97 3.16 16.99
CA LEU A 110 -1.08 1.72 17.25
C LEU A 110 0.28 1.10 17.61
N SER A 111 1.38 1.57 17.01
CA SER A 111 2.73 1.10 17.33
C SER A 111 3.16 1.53 18.72
N VAL A 112 2.80 2.74 19.16
CA VAL A 112 3.05 3.20 20.53
C VAL A 112 2.25 2.36 21.54
N ILE A 113 0.96 2.09 21.25
CA ILE A 113 0.07 1.36 22.17
C ILE A 113 0.41 -0.14 22.23
N PHE A 114 0.46 -0.82 21.07
CA PHE A 114 0.57 -2.27 21.00
C PHE A 114 2.01 -2.79 20.94
N LEU A 115 2.92 -2.02 20.32
CA LEU A 115 4.32 -2.42 20.16
C LEU A 115 5.26 -1.68 21.12
N ARG A 116 4.72 -0.76 21.93
CA ARG A 116 5.47 0.05 22.91
C ARG A 116 6.65 0.79 22.26
N GLU A 117 6.47 1.23 21.01
CA GLU A 117 7.48 2.05 20.34
C GLU A 117 7.67 3.39 21.08
N LYS A 118 8.92 3.84 21.19
CA LYS A 118 9.24 5.15 21.76
C LYS A 118 8.85 6.27 20.79
N VAL A 119 8.12 7.26 21.28
CA VAL A 119 7.86 8.51 20.57
C VAL A 119 9.16 9.31 20.55
N THR A 120 9.68 9.57 19.35
CA THR A 120 10.88 10.40 19.15
C THR A 120 10.51 11.62 18.33
N TRP A 121 11.15 12.75 18.63
CA TRP A 121 10.92 14.01 17.90
C TRP A 121 11.05 13.90 16.37
N PRO A 122 12.05 13.20 15.80
CA PRO A 122 12.15 13.03 14.35
C PRO A 122 10.96 12.31 13.72
N LYS A 123 10.42 11.29 14.40
CA LYS A 123 9.22 10.55 13.94
C LYS A 123 7.97 11.43 13.98
N ALA A 124 7.79 12.18 15.07
CA ALA A 124 6.64 13.09 15.20
C ALA A 124 6.67 14.21 14.15
N LEU A 125 7.85 14.83 13.94
CA LEU A 125 8.04 15.85 12.93
C LEU A 125 7.80 15.32 11.51
N ALA A 126 8.36 14.15 11.19
CA ALA A 126 8.16 13.54 9.88
C ALA A 126 6.70 13.15 9.63
N LEU A 127 6.00 12.64 10.66
CA LEU A 127 4.57 12.36 10.58
C LEU A 127 3.78 13.64 10.26
N THR A 128 4.01 14.73 11.00
CA THR A 128 3.33 16.01 10.75
C THR A 128 3.60 16.51 9.34
N LEU A 129 4.86 16.53 8.89
CA LEU A 129 5.22 16.96 7.54
C LEU A 129 4.60 16.09 6.45
N ALA A 130 4.57 14.77 6.63
CA ALA A 130 3.98 13.84 5.67
C ALA A 130 2.45 14.00 5.59
N LEU A 131 1.78 14.18 6.73
CA LEU A 131 0.32 14.44 6.76
C LEU A 131 -0.03 15.78 6.13
N THR A 132 0.71 16.84 6.45
CA THR A 132 0.51 18.15 5.81
C THR A 132 0.80 18.07 4.32
N GLY A 133 1.89 17.41 3.92
CA GLY A 133 2.23 17.23 2.51
C GLY A 133 1.14 16.47 1.75
N ALA A 134 0.66 15.35 2.28
CA ALA A 134 -0.44 14.58 1.71
C ALA A 134 -1.72 15.43 1.59
N ALA A 135 -2.03 16.24 2.60
CA ALA A 135 -3.15 17.19 2.58
C ALA A 135 -3.05 18.24 1.47
N LEU A 136 -1.86 18.78 1.23
CA LEU A 136 -1.64 19.76 0.16
C LEU A 136 -1.65 19.12 -1.23
N THR A 137 -1.26 17.85 -1.36
CA THR A 137 -1.34 17.14 -2.64
C THR A 137 -2.76 16.67 -2.98
N ALA A 138 -3.63 16.55 -1.98
CA ALA A 138 -5.00 16.11 -2.17
C ALA A 138 -5.93 17.30 -2.42
N ASN A 139 -6.95 17.12 -3.26
CA ASN A 139 -8.04 18.09 -3.42
C ASN A 139 -9.24 17.63 -2.56
N PRO A 140 -9.52 18.29 -1.42
CA PRO A 140 -10.50 17.80 -0.43
C PRO A 140 -11.96 18.15 -0.76
N GLU A 141 -12.26 18.76 -1.90
CA GLU A 141 -13.62 19.18 -2.22
C GLU A 141 -14.57 18.01 -2.49
N GLY A 142 -15.81 18.15 -2.01
CA GLY A 142 -16.91 17.23 -2.32
C GLY A 142 -16.89 15.93 -1.51
N GLY A 143 -17.78 15.82 -0.52
CA GLY A 143 -18.04 14.52 0.11
C GLY A 143 -19.11 14.55 1.19
N GLN A 144 -19.88 13.47 1.26
CA GLN A 144 -20.85 13.21 2.31
C GLN A 144 -20.16 12.55 3.51
N MET A 145 -20.76 12.70 4.70
CA MET A 145 -20.24 12.11 5.94
C MET A 145 -20.02 10.59 5.81
N LEU A 146 -20.88 9.90 5.06
CA LEU A 146 -20.74 8.45 4.82
C LEU A 146 -19.46 8.11 4.05
N GLY A 147 -19.08 8.95 3.08
CA GLY A 147 -17.82 8.79 2.33
C GLY A 147 -16.60 9.00 3.21
N VAL A 148 -16.64 10.03 4.08
CA VAL A 148 -15.61 10.30 5.08
C VAL A 148 -15.45 9.11 6.03
N PHE A 149 -16.55 8.58 6.56
CA PHE A 149 -16.54 7.41 7.43
C PHE A 149 -15.84 6.22 6.77
N TYR A 150 -16.22 5.88 5.53
CA TYR A 150 -15.62 4.76 4.81
C TYR A 150 -14.13 4.99 4.48
N ALA A 151 -13.72 6.22 4.16
CA ALA A 151 -12.32 6.53 3.89
C ALA A 151 -11.45 6.40 5.14
N VAL A 152 -11.92 6.91 6.28
CA VAL A 152 -11.25 6.75 7.59
C VAL A 152 -11.23 5.28 8.01
N LEU A 153 -12.31 4.53 7.77
CA LEU A 153 -12.35 3.10 8.01
C LEU A 153 -11.32 2.35 7.17
N ALA A 154 -11.16 2.71 5.89
CA ALA A 154 -10.13 2.15 5.02
C ALA A 154 -8.71 2.40 5.58
N ALA A 155 -8.43 3.63 6.04
CA ALA A 155 -7.18 3.96 6.70
C ALA A 155 -6.95 3.11 7.97
N ALA A 156 -7.97 2.99 8.82
CA ALA A 156 -7.89 2.21 10.07
C ALA A 156 -7.64 0.72 9.81
N ILE A 157 -8.35 0.12 8.84
CA ILE A 157 -8.14 -1.28 8.43
C ILE A 157 -6.71 -1.47 7.92
N TYR A 158 -6.22 -0.54 7.08
CA TYR A 158 -4.86 -0.63 6.55
C TYR A 158 -3.80 -0.52 7.66
N SER A 159 -3.99 0.36 8.63
CA SER A 159 -3.09 0.47 9.78
C SER A 159 -3.07 -0.79 10.62
N LEU A 160 -4.23 -1.41 10.85
CA LEU A 160 -4.30 -2.71 11.54
C LEU A 160 -3.59 -3.81 10.75
N TYR A 161 -3.77 -3.84 9.42
CA TYR A 161 -3.05 -4.76 8.53
C TYR A 161 -1.53 -4.62 8.69
N ILE A 162 -1.00 -3.39 8.74
CA ILE A 162 0.44 -3.14 8.92
C ILE A 162 0.93 -3.63 10.29
N ILE A 163 0.17 -3.36 11.37
CA ILE A 163 0.54 -3.76 12.73
C ILE A 163 0.53 -5.29 12.89
N VAL A 164 -0.51 -5.96 12.38
CA VAL A 164 -0.58 -7.42 12.36
C VAL A 164 0.55 -8.00 11.51
N GLY A 165 0.79 -7.41 10.33
CA GLY A 165 1.87 -7.80 9.42
C GLY A 165 3.24 -7.75 10.09
N ALA A 166 3.54 -6.71 10.87
CA ALA A 166 4.81 -6.60 11.58
C ALA A 166 5.06 -7.75 12.59
N GLY A 167 3.99 -8.29 13.19
CA GLY A 167 4.07 -9.48 14.04
C GLY A 167 4.21 -10.79 13.26
N VAL A 168 3.50 -10.90 12.14
CA VAL A 168 3.50 -12.09 11.28
C VAL A 168 4.83 -12.27 10.54
N MET A 169 5.44 -11.18 10.05
CA MET A 169 6.71 -11.24 9.30
C MET A 169 7.89 -11.76 10.14
N LYS A 170 7.75 -11.81 11.47
CA LYS A 170 8.76 -12.43 12.35
C LYS A 170 8.77 -13.97 12.29
N GLN A 171 7.73 -14.57 11.70
CA GLN A 171 7.50 -16.02 11.72
C GLN A 171 7.55 -16.66 10.32
N VAL A 172 7.33 -15.87 9.27
CA VAL A 172 7.18 -16.35 7.88
C VAL A 172 7.77 -15.35 6.91
N SER A 173 8.21 -15.83 5.73
CA SER A 173 8.80 -14.96 4.72
C SER A 173 7.76 -14.02 4.11
N ALA A 174 8.22 -12.88 3.60
CA ALA A 174 7.38 -11.94 2.85
C ALA A 174 6.74 -12.62 1.63
N MET A 175 7.46 -13.54 0.97
CA MET A 175 6.96 -14.27 -0.19
C MET A 175 5.81 -15.22 0.17
N GLN A 176 5.98 -16.02 1.23
CA GLN A 176 4.92 -16.90 1.76
C GLN A 176 3.68 -16.10 2.15
N SER A 177 3.90 -14.96 2.79
CA SER A 177 2.84 -14.08 3.26
C SER A 177 2.07 -13.44 2.11
N SER A 178 2.77 -12.89 1.12
CA SER A 178 2.17 -12.33 -0.09
C SER A 178 1.28 -13.35 -0.80
N LEU A 179 1.72 -14.61 -0.95
CA LEU A 179 0.90 -15.65 -1.56
C LEU A 179 -0.46 -15.80 -0.87
N VAL A 180 -0.46 -16.01 0.45
CA VAL A 180 -1.70 -16.26 1.20
C VAL A 180 -2.61 -15.02 1.21
N ILE A 181 -2.02 -13.82 1.34
CA ILE A 181 -2.76 -12.55 1.28
C ILE A 181 -3.43 -12.39 -0.08
N PHE A 182 -2.70 -12.64 -1.17
CA PHE A 182 -3.26 -12.58 -2.53
C PHE A 182 -4.33 -13.64 -2.77
N ALA A 183 -4.07 -14.89 -2.38
CA ALA A 183 -5.03 -15.98 -2.58
C ALA A 183 -6.34 -15.75 -1.82
N SER A 184 -6.26 -15.26 -0.58
CA SER A 184 -7.45 -14.95 0.22
C SER A 184 -8.19 -13.71 -0.29
N ALA A 185 -7.49 -12.66 -0.72
CA ALA A 185 -8.11 -11.51 -1.37
C ALA A 185 -8.77 -11.90 -2.70
N ALA A 186 -8.11 -12.73 -3.51
CA ALA A 186 -8.66 -13.26 -4.76
C ALA A 186 -9.93 -14.08 -4.51
N ALA A 187 -9.99 -14.88 -3.45
CA ALA A 187 -11.20 -15.61 -3.09
C ALA A 187 -12.39 -14.67 -2.80
N VAL A 188 -12.15 -13.59 -2.03
CA VAL A 188 -13.20 -12.60 -1.72
C VAL A 188 -13.65 -11.83 -2.96
N TYR A 189 -12.71 -11.34 -3.78
CA TYR A 189 -13.09 -10.60 -4.99
C TYR A 189 -13.64 -11.50 -6.09
N GLY A 190 -13.25 -12.78 -6.12
CA GLY A 190 -13.81 -13.78 -7.02
C GLY A 190 -15.29 -14.01 -6.74
N THR A 191 -15.70 -14.14 -5.47
CA THR A 191 -17.12 -14.26 -5.14
C THR A 191 -17.90 -12.99 -5.49
N LEU A 192 -17.35 -11.81 -5.22
CA LEU A 192 -17.98 -10.54 -5.61
C LEU A 192 -18.11 -10.40 -7.13
N THR A 193 -17.10 -10.82 -7.88
CA THR A 193 -17.12 -10.79 -9.35
C THR A 193 -18.17 -11.76 -9.90
N LEU A 194 -18.30 -12.96 -9.32
CA LEU A 194 -19.34 -13.91 -9.70
C LEU A 194 -20.76 -13.37 -9.47
N VAL A 195 -20.96 -12.60 -8.40
CA VAL A 195 -22.28 -12.00 -8.07
C VAL A 195 -22.60 -10.80 -8.95
N ASN A 196 -21.62 -9.93 -9.25
CA ASN A 196 -21.84 -8.68 -9.98
C ASN A 196 -21.67 -8.82 -11.50
N GLY A 197 -21.16 -9.97 -11.98
CA GLY A 197 -20.78 -10.18 -13.38
C GLY A 197 -19.33 -9.78 -13.63
N ALA A 198 -18.66 -10.52 -14.52
CA ALA A 198 -17.26 -10.30 -14.86
C ALA A 198 -17.13 -9.49 -16.15
N HIS A 199 -16.39 -8.38 -16.11
CA HIS A 199 -16.00 -7.62 -17.29
C HIS A 199 -14.49 -7.68 -17.46
N PHE A 200 -14.04 -8.38 -18.50
CA PHE A 200 -12.63 -8.60 -18.80
C PHE A 200 -12.05 -7.49 -19.70
N PRO A 201 -10.71 -7.31 -19.74
CA PRO A 201 -10.08 -6.40 -20.69
C PRO A 201 -10.48 -6.76 -22.12
N GLN A 202 -10.86 -5.75 -22.89
CA GLN A 202 -11.33 -5.89 -24.27
C GLN A 202 -10.18 -5.84 -25.27
N SER A 203 -9.06 -5.23 -24.90
CA SER A 203 -7.90 -5.03 -25.78
C SER A 203 -6.63 -5.70 -25.26
N SER A 204 -5.68 -5.96 -26.17
CA SER A 204 -4.33 -6.42 -25.80
C SER A 204 -3.61 -5.42 -24.90
N SER A 205 -3.82 -4.12 -25.10
CA SER A 205 -3.32 -3.06 -24.21
C SER A 205 -3.90 -3.14 -22.80
N GLY A 206 -5.16 -3.55 -22.66
CA GLY A 206 -5.77 -3.80 -21.36
C GLY A 206 -5.07 -4.95 -20.63
N TRP A 207 -4.82 -6.07 -21.32
CA TRP A 207 -4.07 -7.19 -20.73
C TRP A 207 -2.62 -6.83 -20.33
N TRP A 208 -1.92 -6.02 -21.13
CA TRP A 208 -0.60 -5.51 -20.75
C TRP A 208 -0.65 -4.59 -19.53
N SER A 209 -1.67 -3.74 -19.45
CA SER A 209 -1.89 -2.88 -18.27
C SER A 209 -2.19 -3.71 -17.03
N LEU A 210 -2.97 -4.78 -17.16
CA LEU A 210 -3.23 -5.74 -16.07
C LEU A 210 -1.96 -6.45 -15.64
N ALA A 211 -1.11 -6.90 -16.57
CA ALA A 211 0.18 -7.49 -16.24
C ALA A 211 1.09 -6.49 -15.49
N GLY A 212 1.07 -5.21 -15.90
CA GLY A 212 1.73 -4.11 -15.19
C GLY A 212 1.22 -3.96 -13.75
N ILE A 213 -0.11 -3.99 -13.54
CA ILE A 213 -0.69 -3.98 -12.19
C ILE A 213 -0.24 -5.18 -11.36
N VAL A 214 -0.32 -6.38 -11.93
CA VAL A 214 0.01 -7.62 -11.22
C VAL A 214 1.47 -7.62 -10.78
N ILE A 215 2.40 -7.31 -11.66
CA ILE A 215 3.84 -7.40 -11.36
C ILE A 215 4.32 -6.14 -10.65
N VAL A 216 4.20 -4.99 -11.31
CA VAL A 216 4.79 -3.72 -10.87
C VAL A 216 3.99 -3.10 -9.74
N ALA A 217 2.66 -3.16 -9.78
CA ALA A 217 1.83 -2.50 -8.76
C ALA A 217 1.29 -3.44 -7.66
N THR A 218 1.69 -4.72 -7.63
CA THR A 218 1.20 -5.70 -6.64
C THR A 218 2.28 -6.62 -6.11
N VAL A 219 2.83 -7.51 -6.94
CA VAL A 219 3.78 -8.53 -6.49
C VAL A 219 5.05 -7.90 -5.94
N ILE A 220 5.65 -6.96 -6.68
CA ILE A 220 6.84 -6.24 -6.23
C ILE A 220 6.53 -5.44 -4.95
N PRO A 221 5.59 -4.49 -4.94
CA PRO A 221 5.43 -3.60 -3.80
C PRO A 221 4.97 -4.31 -2.53
N VAL A 222 4.02 -5.23 -2.59
CA VAL A 222 3.56 -5.92 -1.38
C VAL A 222 4.68 -6.77 -0.78
N THR A 223 5.44 -7.48 -1.62
CA THR A 223 6.54 -8.33 -1.14
C THR A 223 7.68 -7.49 -0.57
N THR A 224 8.08 -6.40 -1.24
CA THR A 224 9.12 -5.51 -0.71
C THR A 224 8.64 -4.70 0.48
N PHE A 225 7.36 -4.32 0.55
CA PHE A 225 6.75 -3.69 1.71
C PHE A 225 6.84 -4.58 2.94
N LEU A 226 6.35 -5.82 2.84
CA LEU A 226 6.38 -6.78 3.94
C LEU A 226 7.81 -7.10 4.39
N ALA A 227 8.73 -7.26 3.44
CA ALA A 227 10.15 -7.45 3.73
C ALA A 227 10.78 -6.21 4.41
N GLY A 228 10.44 -5.00 3.97
CA GLY A 228 10.91 -3.76 4.58
C GLY A 228 10.33 -3.54 5.97
N LEU A 229 9.03 -3.84 6.14
CA LEU A 229 8.26 -3.74 7.38
C LEU A 229 8.91 -4.53 8.51
N GLU A 230 9.34 -5.76 8.22
CA GLU A 230 10.08 -6.60 9.19
C GLU A 230 11.39 -5.94 9.67
N ARG A 231 12.06 -5.19 8.78
CA ARG A 231 13.42 -4.67 9.00
C ARG A 231 13.46 -3.31 9.71
N ILE A 232 12.51 -2.42 9.40
CA ILE A 232 12.50 -1.04 9.92
C ILE A 232 11.29 -0.74 10.81
N GLY A 233 10.37 -1.69 10.95
CA GLY A 233 9.17 -1.57 11.79
C GLY A 233 8.02 -0.81 11.12
N PRO A 234 6.81 -0.92 11.69
CA PRO A 234 5.57 -0.42 11.09
C PRO A 234 5.52 1.09 10.96
N THR A 235 5.93 1.85 12.00
CA THR A 235 5.96 3.32 11.95
C THR A 235 6.82 3.84 10.80
N ASN A 236 8.03 3.33 10.65
CA ASN A 236 8.94 3.82 9.62
C ASN A 236 8.48 3.36 8.24
N ALA A 237 7.99 2.12 8.12
CA ALA A 237 7.46 1.61 6.86
C ALA A 237 6.24 2.41 6.37
N SER A 238 5.30 2.76 7.25
CA SER A 238 4.13 3.56 6.87
C SER A 238 4.51 4.98 6.48
N LEU A 239 5.44 5.62 7.20
CA LEU A 239 5.89 6.96 6.87
C LEU A 239 6.69 7.01 5.57
N LEU A 240 7.62 6.08 5.33
CA LEU A 240 8.34 6.01 4.06
C LEU A 240 7.42 5.71 2.88
N SER A 241 6.32 4.98 3.11
CA SER A 241 5.32 4.69 2.08
C SER A 241 4.55 5.93 1.63
N THR A 242 4.64 7.04 2.36
CA THR A 242 4.11 8.34 1.90
C THR A 242 4.86 8.91 0.69
N LEU A 243 5.94 8.26 0.22
CA LEU A 243 6.54 8.53 -1.10
C LEU A 243 5.62 8.19 -2.27
N GLU A 244 4.69 7.25 -2.09
CA GLU A 244 3.73 6.81 -3.11
C GLU A 244 3.00 7.97 -3.81
N PRO A 245 2.32 8.90 -3.12
CA PRO A 245 1.61 10.01 -3.76
C PRO A 245 2.53 10.91 -4.59
N VAL A 246 3.78 11.11 -4.15
CA VAL A 246 4.76 11.90 -4.93
C VAL A 246 5.06 11.21 -6.26
N VAL A 247 5.28 9.91 -6.24
CA VAL A 247 5.55 9.13 -7.46
C VAL A 247 4.32 9.12 -8.38
N THR A 248 3.13 8.91 -7.82
CA THR A 248 1.88 8.96 -8.60
C THR A 248 1.69 10.29 -9.31
N VAL A 249 1.85 11.40 -8.60
CA VAL A 249 1.68 12.75 -9.15
C VAL A 249 2.71 13.06 -10.24
N LEU A 250 3.98 12.70 -10.02
CA LEU A 250 5.04 12.92 -11.01
C LEU A 250 4.81 12.09 -12.28
N LEU A 251 4.40 10.82 -12.13
CA LEU A 251 4.06 9.97 -13.26
C LEU A 251 2.83 10.48 -14.03
N ALA A 252 1.81 10.95 -13.31
CA ALA A 252 0.61 11.51 -13.93
C ALA A 252 0.92 12.78 -14.73
N ALA A 253 1.71 13.70 -14.17
CA ALA A 253 2.16 14.90 -14.87
C ALA A 253 3.01 14.57 -16.10
N TRP A 254 3.91 13.58 -16.00
CA TRP A 254 4.77 13.20 -17.12
C TRP A 254 4.02 12.48 -18.25
N LEU A 255 3.14 11.52 -17.92
CA LEU A 255 2.46 10.68 -18.91
C LEU A 255 1.19 11.30 -19.47
N PHE A 256 0.45 12.05 -18.66
CA PHE A 256 -0.84 12.65 -19.06
C PHE A 256 -0.76 14.16 -19.31
N ALA A 257 0.44 14.75 -19.22
CA ALA A 257 0.66 16.19 -19.32
C ALA A 257 -0.26 17.00 -18.36
N GLU A 258 -0.62 16.39 -17.22
CA GLU A 258 -1.44 17.04 -16.19
C GLU A 258 -0.63 18.18 -15.55
N ARG A 259 -1.26 19.35 -15.41
CA ARG A 259 -0.61 20.53 -14.82
C ARG A 259 -0.41 20.30 -13.33
N LEU A 260 0.83 20.38 -12.89
CA LEU A 260 1.17 20.38 -11.47
C LEU A 260 0.87 21.75 -10.88
N GLU A 261 -0.09 21.79 -9.96
CA GLU A 261 -0.35 23.00 -9.21
C GLU A 261 0.81 23.30 -8.24
N PRO A 262 1.16 24.57 -8.01
CA PRO A 262 2.21 24.93 -7.06
C PRO A 262 1.99 24.34 -5.67
N ILE A 263 0.73 24.22 -5.22
CA ILE A 263 0.38 23.66 -3.92
C ILE A 263 0.73 22.16 -3.83
N THR A 264 0.54 21.41 -4.91
CA THR A 264 0.91 20.00 -5.02
C THR A 264 2.43 19.82 -4.97
N LEU A 265 3.20 20.73 -5.58
CA LEU A 265 4.67 20.72 -5.50
C LEU A 265 5.17 20.96 -4.08
N VAL A 266 4.57 21.91 -3.36
CA VAL A 266 4.87 22.15 -1.93
C VAL A 266 4.53 20.91 -1.12
N GLY A 267 3.38 20.30 -1.34
CA GLY A 267 2.97 19.06 -0.68
C GLY A 267 3.97 17.92 -0.89
N GLY A 268 4.39 17.71 -2.14
CA GLY A 268 5.41 16.72 -2.49
C GLY A 268 6.77 17.00 -1.83
N ALA A 269 7.19 18.27 -1.78
CA ALA A 269 8.43 18.66 -1.09
C ALA A 269 8.39 18.35 0.42
N LEU A 270 7.25 18.62 1.09
CA LEU A 270 7.09 18.30 2.51
C LEU A 270 7.22 16.79 2.79
N ILE A 271 6.62 15.95 1.93
CA ILE A 271 6.73 14.50 2.01
C ILE A 271 8.20 14.07 1.84
N LEU A 272 8.90 14.61 0.84
CA LEU A 272 10.32 14.29 0.62
C LEU A 272 11.19 14.68 1.83
N ILE A 273 10.93 15.85 2.43
CA ILE A 273 11.63 16.28 3.66
C ILE A 273 11.35 15.30 4.80
N ALA A 274 10.09 14.89 5.00
CA ALA A 274 9.72 13.89 6.02
C ALA A 274 10.51 12.59 5.85
N VAL A 275 10.59 12.09 4.61
CA VAL A 275 11.34 10.87 4.26
C VAL A 275 12.83 11.03 4.53
N VAL A 276 13.43 12.18 4.20
CA VAL A 276 14.84 12.46 4.47
C VAL A 276 15.11 12.48 5.98
N ILE A 277 14.26 13.13 6.77
CA ILE A 277 14.37 13.18 8.24
C ILE A 277 14.37 11.77 8.82
N LEU A 278 13.42 10.92 8.40
CA LEU A 278 13.32 9.54 8.87
C LEU A 278 14.51 8.71 8.43
N THR A 279 14.90 8.79 7.15
CA THR A 279 16.03 8.04 6.61
C THR A 279 17.31 8.38 7.38
N ARG A 280 17.57 9.65 7.66
CA ARG A 280 18.72 10.08 8.47
C ARG A 280 18.65 9.52 9.90
N ASN A 281 17.49 9.62 10.55
CA ASN A 281 17.29 9.09 11.91
C ASN A 281 17.45 7.57 11.99
N GLU A 282 17.10 6.84 10.93
CA GLU A 282 17.30 5.40 10.84
C GLU A 282 18.76 5.04 10.57
N MET A 283 19.47 5.83 9.75
CA MET A 283 20.90 5.64 9.50
C MET A 283 21.77 5.89 10.74
N THR A 284 21.41 6.86 11.60
CA THR A 284 22.14 7.08 12.86
C THR A 284 21.95 5.95 13.87
N GLN A 285 20.93 5.10 13.70
CA GLN A 285 20.71 3.91 14.53
C GLN A 285 21.42 2.65 14.00
N ILE A 286 22.18 2.76 12.91
CA ILE A 286 23.03 1.65 12.42
C ILE A 286 24.30 1.62 13.29
N PRO A 287 24.61 0.49 13.96
CA PRO A 287 25.85 0.38 14.72
C PRO A 287 27.08 0.58 13.82
N PRO A 288 28.16 1.22 14.29
CA PRO A 288 29.41 1.26 13.54
C PRO A 288 29.90 -0.17 13.25
N PRO A 289 30.60 -0.40 12.12
CA PRO A 289 31.19 -1.70 11.84
C PRO A 289 32.12 -2.10 13.00
N GLU A 290 31.98 -3.33 13.47
CA GLU A 290 32.96 -3.92 14.39
C GLU A 290 34.32 -3.91 13.67
N VAL A 291 35.27 -3.15 14.21
CA VAL A 291 36.65 -3.04 13.72
C VAL A 291 37.47 -4.17 14.30
#